data_AF-A0A099NVX1-F1
#
_entry.id   AF-A0A099NVX1-F1
#
_cell.length_a   1.000
_cell.length_b   1.000
_cell.length_c   1.000
_cell.angle_alpha   90.00
_cell.angle_beta   90.00
_cell.angle_gamma   90.00
#
_symmetry.space_group_name_H-M   'P 1'
#
loop_
_entity.id
_entity.type
_entity.pdbx_description
1 polymer ?
#
loop_
_entity_poly.entity_id
_entity_poly.type
_entity_poly.pdbx_seq_one_letter_code
_entity_poly.pdbx_strand_id
1 'polypeptide(L)'
;YDQTEYWLVNSRFDSISEALTSQLHNIEDSIGKHLVKALCSLAQDTSSSDDHNKKLNKLIISHMRVIGDKEPNAREKYWSVKALTTIYKRVGESWLSLLPQLVPIIAELLEDDDDDIQTEVREGLAKIMEELMGESLDHLLA
;
A
#
# COMPACT_ATOMS: atom_id res chain seq x y z
N TYR A 1 -7.34 -5.65 -22.44
CA TYR A 1 -7.58 -6.45 -21.23
C TYR A 1 -6.72 -7.68 -21.35
N ASP A 2 -5.90 -7.93 -20.34
CA ASP A 2 -5.12 -9.16 -20.28
C ASP A 2 -6.06 -10.35 -20.09
N GLN A 3 -5.60 -11.54 -20.47
CA GLN A 3 -6.37 -12.77 -20.24
C GLN A 3 -6.48 -13.02 -18.72
N THR A 4 -7.58 -13.64 -18.30
CA THR A 4 -7.75 -14.11 -16.92
C THR A 4 -6.50 -14.89 -16.51
N GLU A 5 -5.99 -14.64 -15.30
CA GLU A 5 -4.79 -15.28 -14.73
C GLU A 5 -3.44 -14.84 -15.33
N TYR A 6 -3.40 -13.90 -16.30
CA TYR A 6 -2.14 -13.46 -16.92
C TYR A 6 -1.10 -12.99 -15.90
N TRP A 7 -1.53 -12.23 -14.89
CA TRP A 7 -0.70 -11.70 -13.81
C TRP A 7 -0.49 -12.67 -12.64
N LEU A 8 -1.15 -13.84 -12.63
CA LEU A 8 -0.91 -14.88 -11.64
C LEU A 8 0.37 -15.70 -11.93
N VAL A 9 0.99 -15.50 -13.09
CA VAL A 9 2.28 -16.12 -13.40
C VAL A 9 3.38 -15.41 -12.62
N ASN A 10 4.03 -16.12 -11.68
CA ASN A 10 5.07 -15.57 -10.78
C ASN A 10 6.11 -14.70 -11.49
N SER A 11 6.71 -15.18 -12.58
CA SER A 11 7.76 -14.41 -13.28
C SER A 11 7.26 -13.07 -13.83
N ARG A 12 5.98 -12.99 -14.23
CA ARG A 12 5.36 -11.75 -14.72
C ARG A 12 5.02 -10.85 -13.55
N PHE A 13 4.38 -11.41 -12.52
CA PHE A 13 4.04 -10.69 -11.30
C PHE A 13 5.28 -10.07 -10.64
N ASP A 14 6.33 -10.87 -10.44
CA ASP A 14 7.57 -10.44 -9.81
C ASP A 14 8.18 -9.27 -10.59
N SER A 15 8.30 -9.42 -11.92
CA SER A 15 8.87 -8.39 -12.77
C SER A 15 8.05 -7.10 -12.74
N ILE A 16 6.71 -7.15 -12.81
CA ILE A 16 5.89 -5.95 -12.87
C ILE A 16 5.69 -5.30 -11.50
N SER A 17 5.52 -6.09 -10.44
CA SER A 17 5.30 -5.58 -9.08
C SER A 17 6.53 -4.82 -8.61
N GLU A 18 7.73 -5.39 -8.78
CA GLU A 18 8.99 -4.73 -8.43
C GLU A 18 9.23 -3.46 -9.27
N ALA A 19 8.96 -3.52 -10.58
CA ALA A 19 9.10 -2.36 -11.46
C ALA A 19 8.15 -1.22 -11.06
N LEU A 20 6.86 -1.51 -10.82
CA LEU A 20 5.89 -0.49 -10.44
C LEU A 20 6.19 0.09 -9.05
N THR A 21 6.45 -0.75 -8.05
CA THR A 21 6.74 -0.23 -6.70
C THR A 21 8.04 0.57 -6.67
N SER A 22 9.06 0.20 -7.46
CA SER A 22 10.30 0.99 -7.56
C SER A 22 10.05 2.45 -8.02
N GLN A 23 8.98 2.72 -8.77
CA GLN A 23 8.65 4.07 -9.21
C GLN A 23 8.19 4.98 -8.06
N LEU A 24 7.79 4.43 -6.90
CA LEU A 24 7.44 5.23 -5.72
C LEU A 24 8.62 6.07 -5.22
N HIS A 25 9.85 5.58 -5.41
CA HIS A 25 11.06 6.28 -4.97
C HIS A 25 11.27 7.62 -5.68
N ASN A 26 10.95 7.68 -6.98
CA ASN A 26 11.17 8.85 -7.84
C ASN A 26 9.85 9.49 -8.29
N ILE A 27 8.77 9.27 -7.55
CA ILE A 27 7.44 9.66 -7.99
C ILE A 27 7.28 11.19 -8.04
N GLU A 28 6.59 11.65 -9.07
CA GLU A 28 6.16 13.04 -9.21
C GLU A 28 4.64 13.16 -9.09
N ASP A 29 4.15 14.29 -8.59
CA ASP A 29 2.72 14.48 -8.32
C ASP A 29 1.86 14.43 -9.60
N SER A 30 2.45 14.81 -10.75
CA SER A 30 1.82 14.77 -12.06
C SER A 30 1.44 13.34 -12.50
N ILE A 31 2.23 12.35 -12.10
CA ILE A 31 2.06 10.94 -12.51
C ILE A 31 1.57 10.04 -11.37
N GLY A 32 1.67 10.47 -10.11
CA GLY A 32 1.39 9.61 -8.97
C GLY A 32 0.01 8.95 -8.98
N LYS A 33 -1.02 9.67 -9.44
CA LYS A 33 -2.38 9.12 -9.58
C LYS A 33 -2.44 7.95 -10.57
N HIS A 34 -1.59 7.94 -11.60
CA HIS A 34 -1.52 6.87 -12.58
C HIS A 34 -0.79 5.65 -12.00
N LEU A 35 0.29 5.88 -11.24
CA LEU A 35 0.99 4.80 -10.55
C LEU A 35 0.08 4.09 -9.53
N VAL A 36 -0.64 4.86 -8.71
CA VAL A 36 -1.62 4.32 -7.75
C VAL A 36 -2.67 3.47 -8.46
N LYS A 37 -3.19 3.94 -9.60
CA LYS A 37 -4.14 3.17 -10.41
C LYS A 37 -3.53 1.87 -10.93
N ALA A 38 -2.30 1.91 -11.43
CA ALA A 38 -1.61 0.72 -11.94
C ALA A 38 -1.37 -0.34 -10.85
N LEU A 39 -0.90 0.08 -9.67
CA LEU A 39 -0.72 -0.80 -8.52
C LEU A 39 -2.06 -1.40 -8.06
N CYS A 40 -3.12 -0.58 -8.03
CA CYS A 40 -4.47 -1.02 -7.68
C CYS A 40 -5.07 -2.01 -8.69
N SER A 41 -4.83 -1.80 -9.99
CA SER A 41 -5.24 -2.75 -11.03
C SER A 41 -4.49 -4.07 -10.91
N LEU A 42 -3.17 -4.03 -10.68
CA LEU A 42 -2.38 -5.25 -10.45
C LEU A 42 -2.90 -6.02 -9.24
N ALA A 43 -3.15 -5.34 -8.11
CA ALA A 43 -3.68 -5.97 -6.90
C ALA A 43 -5.04 -6.63 -7.11
N GLN A 44 -5.92 -6.05 -7.95
CA GLN A 44 -7.20 -6.66 -8.31
C GLN A 44 -6.99 -7.94 -9.14
N ASP A 45 -6.14 -7.87 -10.16
CA ASP A 45 -5.89 -8.99 -11.06
C ASP A 45 -5.18 -10.16 -10.37
N THR A 46 -4.49 -9.91 -9.26
CA THR A 46 -3.83 -10.94 -8.44
C THR A 46 -4.54 -11.23 -7.11
N SER A 47 -5.74 -10.68 -6.90
CA SER A 47 -6.44 -10.76 -5.61
C SER A 47 -6.72 -12.18 -5.12
N SER A 48 -6.81 -13.16 -6.04
CA SER A 48 -6.99 -14.58 -5.74
C SER A 48 -5.74 -15.30 -5.21
N SER A 49 -4.58 -14.65 -5.22
CA SER A 49 -3.29 -15.22 -4.79
C SER A 49 -2.79 -14.55 -3.51
N ASP A 50 -2.87 -15.28 -2.39
CA ASP A 50 -2.38 -14.82 -1.09
C ASP A 50 -0.90 -14.46 -1.11
N ASP A 51 -0.08 -15.21 -1.86
CA ASP A 51 1.36 -14.98 -1.94
C ASP A 51 1.67 -13.70 -2.72
N HIS A 52 0.93 -13.42 -3.79
CA HIS A 52 1.06 -12.15 -4.52
C HIS A 52 0.56 -10.97 -3.69
N ASN A 53 -0.56 -11.12 -2.99
CA ASN A 53 -1.10 -10.10 -2.09
C ASN A 53 -0.07 -9.75 -1.00
N LYS A 54 0.50 -10.75 -0.32
CA LYS A 54 1.56 -10.55 0.68
C LYS A 54 2.79 -9.86 0.09
N LYS A 55 3.26 -10.30 -1.08
CA LYS A 55 4.45 -9.74 -1.73
C LYS A 55 4.22 -8.27 -2.13
N LEU A 56 3.12 -7.95 -2.81
CA LEU A 56 2.82 -6.59 -3.23
C LEU A 56 2.66 -5.65 -2.03
N ASN A 57 1.93 -6.09 -1.01
CA ASN A 57 1.76 -5.32 0.21
C ASN A 57 3.11 -5.03 0.90
N LYS A 58 3.98 -6.04 1.01
CA LYS A 58 5.33 -5.88 1.57
C LYS A 58 6.19 -4.90 0.75
N LEU A 59 6.13 -4.98 -0.58
CA LEU A 59 6.84 -4.05 -1.46
C LEU A 59 6.40 -2.61 -1.20
N ILE A 60 5.09 -2.34 -1.15
CA ILE A 60 4.57 -0.98 -0.90
C ILE A 60 4.96 -0.47 0.50
N ILE A 61 4.84 -1.31 1.53
CA ILE A 61 5.27 -0.95 2.90
C ILE A 61 6.74 -0.51 2.97
N SER A 62 7.61 -1.10 2.15
CA SER A 62 9.04 -0.75 2.12
C SER A 62 9.35 0.67 1.61
N HIS A 63 8.33 1.36 1.09
CA HIS A 63 8.38 2.77 0.68
C HIS A 63 7.69 3.71 1.69
N MET A 64 7.19 3.18 2.80
CA MET A 64 6.49 3.95 3.84
C MET A 64 7.36 4.22 5.07
N ARG A 65 8.38 3.40 5.33
CA ARG A 65 9.17 3.46 6.57
C ARG A 65 10.64 3.16 6.34
N VAL A 66 11.45 3.46 7.35
CA VAL A 66 12.89 3.16 7.33
C VAL A 66 13.11 1.65 7.38
N ILE A 67 13.90 1.12 6.45
CA ILE A 67 14.32 -0.28 6.42
C ILE A 67 15.83 -0.34 6.16
N GLY A 68 16.60 -0.70 7.18
CA GLY A 68 18.07 -0.65 7.11
C GLY A 68 18.54 0.79 6.88
N ASP A 69 19.34 1.00 5.84
CA ASP A 69 19.86 2.33 5.47
C ASP A 69 18.94 3.10 4.50
N LYS A 70 17.77 2.56 4.15
CA LYS A 70 16.83 3.19 3.22
C LYS A 70 15.80 4.01 4.00
N GLU A 71 15.85 5.32 3.84
CA GLU A 71 14.86 6.28 4.36
C GLU A 71 14.05 6.89 3.21
N PRO A 72 12.75 6.56 3.10
CA PRO A 72 11.86 7.18 2.12
C PRO A 72 11.66 8.67 2.39
N ASN A 73 11.71 9.50 1.35
CA ASN A 73 11.34 10.92 1.48
C ASN A 73 9.82 11.08 1.65
N ALA A 74 9.38 12.27 2.09
CA ALA A 74 7.97 12.52 2.39
C ALA A 74 7.03 12.21 1.21
N ARG A 75 7.44 12.52 -0.02
CA ARG A 75 6.65 12.25 -1.23
C ARG A 75 6.53 10.74 -1.51
N GLU A 76 7.62 10.00 -1.39
CA GLU A 76 7.63 8.53 -1.51
C GLU A 76 6.65 7.91 -0.50
N LYS A 77 6.72 8.34 0.78
CA LYS A 77 5.80 7.89 1.83
C LYS A 77 4.34 8.21 1.49
N TYR A 78 4.04 9.48 1.18
CA TYR A 78 2.69 9.95 0.86
C TYR A 78 2.03 9.11 -0.26
N TRP A 79 2.73 8.94 -1.38
CA TRP A 79 2.19 8.18 -2.51
C TRP A 79 2.08 6.69 -2.23
N SER A 80 2.94 6.14 -1.35
CA SER A 80 2.86 4.76 -0.89
C SER A 80 1.65 4.52 0.01
N VAL A 81 1.39 5.42 0.97
CA VAL A 81 0.17 5.42 1.81
C VAL A 81 -1.06 5.49 0.89
N LYS A 82 -1.07 6.44 -0.05
CA LYS A 82 -2.19 6.63 -0.98
C LYS A 82 -2.44 5.41 -1.87
N ALA A 83 -1.37 4.76 -2.34
CA ALA A 83 -1.47 3.50 -3.09
C ALA A 83 -2.12 2.41 -2.23
N LEU A 84 -1.64 2.22 -1.01
CA LEU A 84 -2.13 1.21 -0.09
C LEU A 84 -3.60 1.45 0.29
N THR A 85 -3.96 2.68 0.67
CA THR A 85 -5.34 3.10 0.93
C THR A 85 -6.26 2.77 -0.26
N THR A 86 -5.80 3.04 -1.48
CA THR A 86 -6.59 2.78 -2.70
C THR A 86 -6.75 1.29 -2.96
N ILE A 87 -5.72 0.48 -2.70
CA ILE A 87 -5.80 -0.97 -2.83
C ILE A 87 -6.78 -1.55 -1.81
N TYR A 88 -6.69 -1.18 -0.53
CA TYR A 88 -7.63 -1.67 0.48
C TYR A 88 -9.08 -1.26 0.18
N LYS A 89 -9.31 -0.03 -0.29
CA LYS A 89 -10.64 0.41 -0.77
C LYS A 89 -11.23 -0.47 -1.86
N ARG A 90 -10.39 -1.14 -2.65
CA ARG A 90 -10.78 -1.79 -3.89
C ARG A 90 -10.76 -3.31 -3.83
N VAL A 91 -9.75 -3.87 -3.18
CA VAL A 91 -9.54 -5.32 -3.00
C VAL A 91 -10.12 -5.80 -1.67
N GLY A 92 -10.20 -4.91 -0.66
CA GLY A 92 -10.96 -5.12 0.58
C GLY A 92 -10.68 -6.46 1.25
N GLU A 93 -11.67 -7.35 1.20
CA GLU A 93 -11.69 -8.65 1.88
C GLU A 93 -10.47 -9.51 1.60
N SER A 94 -9.94 -9.52 0.36
CA SER A 94 -8.79 -10.36 0.01
C SER A 94 -7.50 -9.94 0.73
N TRP A 95 -7.46 -8.73 1.30
CA TRP A 95 -6.30 -8.21 2.04
C TRP A 95 -6.57 -8.07 3.56
N LEU A 96 -7.72 -8.52 4.07
CA LEU A 96 -8.05 -8.42 5.51
C LEU A 96 -7.01 -9.10 6.40
N SER A 97 -6.48 -10.26 5.99
CA SER A 97 -5.45 -10.99 6.74
C SER A 97 -4.12 -10.21 6.86
N LEU A 98 -3.94 -9.18 6.05
CA LEU A 98 -2.75 -8.33 5.98
C LEU A 98 -2.87 -7.05 6.83
N LEU A 99 -4.03 -6.80 7.46
CA LEU A 99 -4.24 -5.61 8.29
C LEU A 99 -3.35 -5.54 9.55
N PRO A 100 -3.12 -6.63 10.31
CA PRO A 100 -2.39 -6.53 11.59
C PRO A 100 -0.97 -5.96 11.47
N GLN A 101 -0.28 -6.21 10.35
CA GLN A 101 1.07 -5.68 10.10
C GLN A 101 1.08 -4.18 9.78
N LEU A 102 -0.07 -3.57 9.44
CA LEU A 102 -0.16 -2.14 9.14
C LEU A 102 -0.28 -1.28 10.39
N VAL A 103 -0.79 -1.82 11.49
CA VAL A 103 -0.94 -1.11 12.77
C VAL A 103 0.36 -0.40 13.20
N PRO A 104 1.52 -1.09 13.32
CA PRO A 104 2.76 -0.40 13.73
C PRO A 104 3.26 0.63 12.70
N ILE A 105 2.86 0.49 11.43
CA ILE A 105 3.26 1.41 10.36
C ILE A 105 2.40 2.67 10.40
N ILE A 106 1.10 2.52 10.67
CA ILE A 106 0.20 3.64 10.91
C ILE A 106 0.65 4.43 12.12
N ALA A 107 0.95 3.76 13.23
CA ALA A 107 1.46 4.42 14.43
C ALA A 107 2.70 5.28 14.13
N GLU A 108 3.69 4.70 13.44
CA GLU A 108 4.91 5.41 13.02
C GLU A 108 4.59 6.62 12.13
N LEU A 109 3.73 6.46 11.12
CA LEU A 109 3.44 7.54 10.18
C LEU A 109 2.51 8.64 10.73
N LEU A 110 1.74 8.35 11.78
CA LEU A 110 0.97 9.36 12.50
C LEU A 110 1.87 10.31 13.31
N GLU A 111 3.13 9.92 13.55
CA GLU A 111 4.17 10.71 14.20
C GLU A 111 5.17 11.34 13.19
N ASP A 112 4.91 11.23 11.88
CA ASP A 112 5.78 11.78 10.83
C ASP A 112 5.78 13.32 10.86
N ASP A 113 6.89 13.97 10.52
CA ASP A 113 7.03 15.43 10.55
C ASP A 113 6.21 16.14 9.44
N ASP A 114 5.75 15.40 8.42
CA ASP A 114 4.97 15.94 7.30
C ASP A 114 3.45 15.82 7.54
N ASP A 115 2.77 16.97 7.64
CA ASP A 115 1.33 17.06 7.90
C ASP A 115 0.48 16.37 6.81
N ASP A 116 0.91 16.37 5.54
CA ASP A 116 0.16 15.74 4.44
C ASP A 116 0.20 14.20 4.57
N ILE A 117 1.31 13.64 5.08
CA ILE A 117 1.42 12.21 5.40
C ILE A 117 0.48 11.86 6.55
N GLN A 118 0.55 12.60 7.67
CA GLN A 118 -0.31 12.35 8.81
C GLN A 118 -1.79 12.40 8.41
N THR A 119 -2.17 13.37 7.58
CA THR A 119 -3.54 13.52 7.08
C THR A 119 -3.96 12.33 6.21
N GLU A 120 -3.15 11.94 5.23
CA GLU A 120 -3.47 10.80 4.35
C GLU A 120 -3.51 9.47 5.13
N VAL A 121 -2.70 9.32 6.17
CA VAL A 121 -2.72 8.13 7.04
C VAL A 121 -3.97 8.10 7.90
N ARG A 122 -4.28 9.21 8.60
CA ARG A 122 -5.43 9.30 9.51
C ARG A 122 -6.77 9.23 8.77
N GLU A 123 -6.94 10.06 7.75
CA GLU A 123 -8.21 10.17 7.02
C GLU A 123 -8.37 9.14 5.90
N GLY A 124 -7.25 8.57 5.44
CA GLY A 124 -7.21 7.59 4.37
C GLY A 124 -7.05 6.17 4.89
N LEU A 125 -5.82 5.80 5.24
CA LEU A 125 -5.47 4.41 5.52
C LEU A 125 -6.14 3.89 6.79
N ALA A 126 -5.99 4.59 7.92
CA ALA A 126 -6.54 4.20 9.21
C ALA A 126 -8.06 4.05 9.15
N LYS A 127 -8.75 5.06 8.59
CA LYS A 127 -10.21 5.03 8.40
C LYS A 127 -10.68 3.80 7.61
N ILE A 128 -9.99 3.45 6.53
CA ILE A 128 -10.33 2.25 5.75
C ILE A 128 -10.11 0.96 6.53
N MET A 129 -9.06 0.91 7.34
CA MET A 129 -8.84 -0.24 8.22
C MET A 129 -9.95 -0.37 9.26
N GLU A 130 -10.36 0.72 9.90
CA GLU A 130 -11.49 0.73 10.84
C GLU A 130 -12.80 0.27 10.18
N GLU A 131 -13.09 0.78 8.98
CA GLU A 131 -14.26 0.36 8.19
C GLU A 131 -14.24 -1.13 7.86
N LEU A 132 -13.08 -1.69 7.53
CA LEU A 132 -12.91 -3.11 7.21
C LEU A 132 -12.92 -4.03 8.44
N MET A 133 -12.44 -3.53 9.59
CA MET A 133 -12.44 -4.28 10.86
C MET A 133 -13.78 -4.19 11.59
N GLY A 134 -14.55 -3.12 11.38
CA GLY A 134 -15.78 -2.84 12.11
C GLY A 134 -15.55 -2.31 13.54
N GLU A 135 -14.32 -1.93 13.88
CA GLU A 135 -13.92 -1.38 15.17
C GLU A 135 -12.85 -0.29 14.99
N SER A 136 -12.70 0.58 15.99
CA SER A 136 -11.70 1.66 15.93
C SER A 136 -10.28 1.15 16.19
N LEU A 137 -9.28 1.75 15.56
CA LEU A 137 -7.86 1.44 15.77
C LEU A 137 -7.31 1.99 17.09
N ASP A 138 -8.05 2.85 17.80
CA ASP A 138 -7.59 3.51 19.03
C ASP A 138 -7.06 2.52 20.09
N HIS A 139 -7.67 1.34 20.20
CA HIS A 139 -7.24 0.31 21.16
C HIS A 139 -5.94 -0.40 20.78
N LEU A 140 -5.52 -0.31 19.51
CA LEU A 140 -4.27 -0.88 18.99
C LEU A 140 -3.14 0.14 18.92
N LEU A 141 -3.48 1.43 18.94
CA LEU A 141 -2.55 2.56 18.91
C LEU A 141 -2.27 3.16 20.30
N ALA A 142 -2.88 2.62 21.35
CA ALA A 142 -2.70 3.01 22.76
C ALA A 142 -1.61 2.19 23.47
#